data_AF-A0A847XHA3-F1
#
_entry.id   AF-A0A847XHA3-F1
#
_cell.length_a   1.000
_cell.length_b   1.000
_cell.length_c   1.000
_cell.angle_alpha   90.00
_cell.angle_beta   90.00
_cell.angle_gamma   90.00
#
_symmetry.space_group_name_H-M   'P 1'
#
loop_
_entity.id
_entity.type
_entity.pdbx_description
1 polymer ?
#
loop_
_entity_poly.entity_id
_entity_poly.type
_entity_poly.pdbx_seq_one_letter_code
_entity_poly.pdbx_strand_id
1 'polypeptide(L)'
;MMNCFPLLYEDELFYSIISRYKRMCGITSKRAFLEDLFNKEIINKSIFFPQYIDALVNNLPLTSKITAEELIMNNTMFPFFTVFLSEEKTD
;
A
#
# COMPACT_ATOMS: atom_id res chain seq x y z
N MET A 1 13.18 -5.26 -5.66
CA MET A 1 13.29 -3.79 -5.52
C MET A 1 12.63 -3.18 -6.72
N MET A 2 11.59 -2.43 -6.48
CA MET A 2 10.73 -1.83 -7.48
C MET A 2 11.43 -0.62 -8.12
N ASN A 3 11.32 -0.48 -9.44
CA ASN A 3 12.03 0.58 -10.17
C ASN A 3 11.30 1.93 -10.13
N CYS A 4 9.99 1.91 -10.00
CA CYS A 4 9.16 3.12 -9.94
C CYS A 4 7.95 2.88 -9.06
N PHE A 5 7.36 3.95 -8.54
CA PHE A 5 6.07 3.92 -7.85
C PHE A 5 5.30 5.18 -8.24
N PRO A 6 3.97 5.12 -8.42
CA PRO A 6 3.18 6.32 -8.65
C PRO A 6 3.36 7.32 -7.51
N LEU A 7 3.26 8.61 -7.88
CA LEU A 7 3.06 9.68 -6.91
C LEU A 7 1.77 9.42 -6.13
N LEU A 8 1.82 9.66 -4.82
CA LEU A 8 0.65 9.64 -3.95
C LEU A 8 -0.12 10.96 -4.13
N TYR A 9 -1.44 10.88 -4.28
CA TYR A 9 -2.30 12.06 -4.33
C TYR A 9 -3.04 12.21 -3.00
N GLU A 10 -3.36 13.46 -2.66
CA GLU A 10 -4.26 13.76 -1.56
C GLU A 10 -5.62 13.09 -1.79
N ASP A 11 -6.20 12.55 -0.72
CA ASP A 11 -7.47 11.79 -0.73
C ASP A 11 -7.49 10.56 -1.66
N GLU A 12 -6.32 10.02 -2.05
CA GLU A 12 -6.24 8.82 -2.88
C GLU A 12 -6.15 7.54 -2.04
N LEU A 13 -7.07 6.60 -2.26
CA LEU A 13 -7.01 5.29 -1.63
C LEU A 13 -5.81 4.47 -2.14
N PHE A 14 -5.22 3.68 -1.24
CA PHE A 14 -4.13 2.75 -1.50
C PHE A 14 -4.46 1.79 -2.64
N TYR A 15 -5.73 1.35 -2.71
CA TYR A 15 -6.24 0.55 -3.83
C TYR A 15 -6.08 1.25 -5.20
N SER A 16 -6.36 2.55 -5.28
CA SER A 16 -6.16 3.35 -6.51
C SER A 16 -4.68 3.42 -6.86
N ILE A 17 -3.82 3.74 -5.88
CA ILE A 17 -2.37 3.85 -6.03
C ILE A 17 -1.80 2.56 -6.65
N ILE A 18 -2.07 1.40 -6.05
CA ILE A 18 -1.54 0.13 -6.54
C ILE A 18 -2.16 -0.29 -7.89
N SER A 19 -3.40 0.11 -8.17
CA SER A 19 -4.05 -0.14 -9.47
C SER A 19 -3.42 0.68 -10.59
N ARG A 20 -3.06 1.93 -10.30
CA ARG A 20 -2.30 2.77 -11.23
C ARG A 20 -0.90 2.22 -11.44
N TYR A 21 -0.24 1.78 -10.38
CA TYR A 21 1.04 1.11 -10.49
C TYR A 21 0.96 -0.10 -11.43
N LYS A 22 -0.02 -0.99 -11.22
CA LYS A 22 -0.27 -2.14 -12.10
C LYS A 22 -0.43 -1.73 -13.57
N ARG A 23 -1.18 -0.64 -13.82
CA ARG A 23 -1.39 -0.09 -15.16
C ARG A 23 -0.11 0.51 -15.76
N MET A 24 0.66 1.26 -14.97
CA MET A 24 1.92 1.88 -15.39
C MET A 24 2.95 0.84 -15.83
N CYS A 25 3.05 -0.27 -15.10
CA CYS A 25 3.97 -1.36 -15.39
C CYS A 25 3.42 -2.39 -16.39
N GLY A 26 2.16 -2.24 -16.86
CA GLY A 26 1.53 -3.19 -17.78
C GLY A 26 1.37 -4.61 -17.22
N ILE A 27 1.31 -4.77 -15.89
CA ILE A 27 1.29 -6.09 -15.26
C ILE A 27 -0.12 -6.69 -15.36
N THR A 28 -0.26 -7.75 -16.15
CA THR A 28 -1.55 -8.45 -16.31
C THR A 28 -1.76 -9.52 -15.25
N SER A 29 -0.69 -10.24 -14.90
CA SER A 29 -0.72 -11.34 -13.93
C SER A 29 -0.89 -10.83 -12.51
N LYS A 30 -1.90 -11.35 -11.81
CA LYS A 30 -2.12 -11.06 -10.39
C LYS A 30 -0.94 -11.54 -9.54
N ARG A 31 -0.38 -12.72 -9.81
CA ARG A 31 0.77 -13.24 -9.05
C ARG A 31 1.98 -12.33 -9.21
N ALA A 32 2.34 -12.02 -10.46
CA ALA A 32 3.48 -11.15 -10.76
C ALA A 32 3.32 -9.77 -10.12
N PHE A 33 2.12 -9.20 -10.16
CA PHE A 33 1.85 -7.91 -9.51
C PHE A 33 2.10 -7.94 -8.00
N LEU A 34 1.75 -9.03 -7.32
CA LEU A 34 1.90 -9.14 -5.88
C LEU A 34 3.33 -9.40 -5.45
N GLU A 35 4.03 -10.24 -6.21
CA GLU A 35 5.47 -10.46 -6.04
C GLU A 35 6.24 -9.17 -6.29
N ASP A 36 5.88 -8.42 -7.32
CA ASP A 36 6.53 -7.17 -7.66
C ASP A 36 6.26 -6.06 -6.63
N LEU A 37 5.06 -6.03 -6.03
CA LEU A 37 4.71 -5.02 -5.02
C LEU A 37 5.35 -5.30 -3.65
N PHE A 38 5.29 -6.54 -3.18
CA PHE A 38 5.63 -6.90 -1.79
C PHE A 38 6.84 -7.82 -1.65
N ASN A 39 7.44 -8.25 -2.76
CA ASN A 39 8.53 -9.23 -2.81
C ASN A 39 8.20 -10.56 -2.07
N LYS A 40 6.90 -10.90 -2.00
CA LYS A 40 6.36 -12.06 -1.30
C LYS A 40 5.11 -12.59 -1.99
N GLU A 41 4.91 -13.90 -1.92
CA GLU A 41 3.65 -14.53 -2.31
C GLU A 41 2.60 -14.28 -1.21
N ILE A 42 1.57 -13.50 -1.51
CA ILE A 42 0.53 -13.11 -0.54
C ILE A 42 -0.83 -13.66 -0.97
N ILE A 43 -1.43 -14.45 -0.07
CA ILE A 43 -2.69 -15.17 -0.30
C ILE A 43 -3.91 -14.32 0.07
N ASN A 44 -3.88 -13.57 1.18
CA ASN A 44 -5.02 -12.79 1.69
C ASN A 44 -4.82 -11.29 1.55
N LYS A 45 -5.86 -10.58 1.05
CA LYS A 45 -5.85 -9.13 0.90
C LYS A 45 -7.23 -8.55 1.20
N SER A 46 -7.29 -7.66 2.18
CA SER A 46 -8.45 -6.78 2.37
C SER A 46 -8.16 -5.44 1.70
N ILE A 47 -9.15 -4.90 0.99
CA ILE A 47 -9.10 -3.53 0.46
C ILE A 47 -9.19 -2.52 1.63
N PHE A 48 -10.00 -2.85 2.63
CA PHE A 48 -10.21 -2.00 3.80
C PHE A 48 -9.03 -2.01 4.77
N PHE A 49 -8.38 -3.17 4.91
CA PHE A 49 -7.25 -3.39 5.80
C PHE A 49 -6.07 -3.97 5.00
N PRO A 50 -5.36 -3.12 4.24
CA PRO A 50 -4.21 -3.59 3.47
C PRO A 50 -3.15 -4.11 4.43
N GLN A 51 -2.62 -5.29 4.12
CA GLN A 51 -1.57 -5.94 4.88
C GLN A 51 -0.23 -5.78 4.16
N TYR A 52 0.86 -5.99 4.90
CA TYR A 52 2.22 -6.00 4.34
C TYR A 52 2.69 -4.64 3.81
N ILE A 53 2.17 -3.53 4.33
CA ILE A 53 2.59 -2.17 3.95
C ILE A 53 4.10 -1.98 4.18
N ASP A 54 4.68 -2.53 5.25
CA ASP A 54 6.13 -2.49 5.45
C ASP A 54 6.90 -3.22 4.35
N ALA A 55 6.38 -4.35 3.85
CA ALA A 55 7.02 -5.07 2.76
C ALA A 55 6.98 -4.27 1.45
N LEU A 56 5.90 -3.53 1.21
CA LEU A 56 5.83 -2.57 0.10
C LEU A 56 6.88 -1.47 0.29
N VAL A 57 6.91 -0.81 1.45
CA VAL A 57 7.81 0.32 1.72
C VAL A 57 9.27 -0.09 1.58
N ASN A 58 9.63 -1.27 2.09
CA ASN A 58 10.97 -1.84 1.94
C ASN A 58 11.34 -2.22 0.50
N ASN A 59 10.35 -2.35 -0.39
CA ASN A 59 10.56 -2.69 -1.78
C ASN A 59 10.49 -1.45 -2.70
N LEU A 60 10.14 -0.27 -2.17
CA LEU A 60 10.17 0.99 -2.92
C LEU A 60 11.59 1.33 -3.42
N PRO A 61 11.71 2.20 -4.44
CA PRO A 61 13.01 2.75 -4.81
C PRO A 61 13.73 3.37 -3.60
N LEU A 62 15.05 3.22 -3.50
CA LEU A 62 15.86 3.74 -2.38
C LEU A 62 15.73 5.26 -2.18
N THR A 63 15.30 5.98 -3.21
CA THR A 63 15.06 7.43 -3.18
C THR A 63 13.68 7.81 -2.64
N SER A 64 12.80 6.83 -2.41
CA SER A 64 11.47 7.04 -1.85
C SER A 64 11.56 7.50 -0.41
N LYS A 65 10.71 8.46 -0.06
CA LYS A 65 10.53 8.96 1.31
C LYS A 65 9.21 8.48 1.95
N ILE A 66 8.42 7.71 1.20
CA ILE A 66 7.12 7.22 1.66
C ILE A 66 7.34 6.28 2.83
N THR A 67 6.64 6.53 3.94
CA THR A 67 6.67 5.67 5.13
C THR A 67 5.41 4.81 5.21
N ALA A 68 5.47 3.74 6.00
CA ALA A 68 4.31 2.89 6.24
C ALA A 68 3.20 3.65 6.99
N GLU A 69 3.59 4.45 7.99
CA GLU A 69 2.68 5.28 8.76
C GLU A 69 1.94 6.30 7.89
N GLU A 70 2.66 7.01 7.02
CA GLU A 70 2.06 7.98 6.07
C GLU A 70 1.03 7.30 5.17
N LEU A 71 1.38 6.14 4.59
CA LEU A 71 0.47 5.37 3.75
C LEU A 71 -0.78 4.92 4.53
N ILE A 72 -0.61 4.40 5.74
CA ILE A 72 -1.71 3.89 6.56
C ILE A 72 -2.67 5.02 6.90
N MET A 73 -2.15 6.16 7.36
CA MET A 73 -2.97 7.26 7.84
C MET A 73 -3.63 8.06 6.71
N ASN A 74 -2.96 8.23 5.57
CA ASN A 74 -3.47 9.11 4.52
C ASN A 74 -4.13 8.37 3.35
N ASN A 75 -3.79 7.09 3.13
CA ASN A 75 -4.21 6.37 1.94
C ASN A 75 -4.99 5.08 2.28
N THR A 76 -5.29 4.78 3.53
CA THR A 76 -6.12 3.61 3.86
C THR A 76 -7.40 3.99 4.58
N MET A 77 -8.30 3.01 4.74
CA MET A 77 -9.53 3.20 5.51
C MET A 77 -9.30 3.17 7.01
N PHE A 78 -8.07 2.90 7.48
CA PHE A 78 -7.73 2.76 8.89
C PHE A 78 -8.28 3.91 9.76
N PRO A 79 -8.07 5.21 9.44
CA PRO A 79 -8.57 6.32 10.27
C PRO A 79 -10.10 6.29 10.46
N PHE A 80 -10.84 5.87 9.44
CA PHE A 80 -12.30 5.80 9.49
C PHE A 80 -12.79 4.65 10.36
N PHE A 81 -12.03 3.56 10.46
CA PHE A 81 -12.35 2.44 11.34
C PHE A 81 -11.90 2.68 12.77
N THR A 82 -10.87 3.50 12.99
CA THR A 82 -10.31 3.76 14.31
C THR A 82 -10.91 4.95 15.04
N VAL A 83 -11.55 5.90 14.34
CA VAL A 83 -12.14 7.10 14.97
C VAL A 83 -13.15 6.80 16.10
N PHE A 84 -13.75 5.62 16.11
CA PHE A 84 -14.71 5.19 17.15
C PHE A 84 -14.09 4.28 18.22
N LEU A 85 -12.79 4.00 18.13
CA LEU A 85 -12.06 3.18 19.10
C LEU A 85 -11.42 4.06 20.18
N SER A 86 -11.24 3.50 21.36
CA SER A 86 -10.45 4.14 22.43
C SER A 86 -8.98 4.22 22.05
N GLU A 87 -8.25 5.24 22.53
CA GLU A 87 -6.81 5.43 22.24
C GLU A 87 -5.97 4.15 22.50
N GLU A 88 -6.29 3.42 23.57
CA GLU A 88 -5.64 2.13 23.91
C GLU A 88 -5.72 1.07 22.78
N LYS A 89 -6.66 1.19 21.84
CA LYS A 89 -6.90 0.25 20.75
C LYS A 89 -6.42 0.76 19.39
N THR A 90 -5.90 1.98 19.32
CA THR A 90 -5.52 2.64 18.07
C THR A 90 -4.03 2.88 17.92
N ASP A 91 -3.30 2.91 19.03
CA ASP A 91 -1.83 3.00 19.10
C ASP A 91 -1.15 1.63 18.96
#